data_AF-A0A2V9NX41-F1
#
_entry.id   AF-A0A2V9NX41-F1
#
_cell.length_a   1.000
_cell.length_b   1.000
_cell.length_c   1.000
_cell.angle_alpha   90.00
_cell.angle_beta   90.00
_cell.angle_gamma   90.00
#
_symmetry.space_group_name_H-M   'P 1'
#
loop_
_entity.id
_entity.type
_entity.pdbx_description
1 polymer ?
#
loop_
_entity_poly.entity_id
_entity_poly.type
_entity_poly.pdbx_seq_one_letter_code
_entity_poly.pdbx_strand_id
1 'polypeptide(L)'
;MVQNDFGASFGGPIIRNKTFFFVNYEGFRHAMTDTMIDTVPTAQEIAGDFSHAGINGAPVHIFDPANGNAEFQFNGNLDVIDPTRINPAVQKFLQTYVPQPNVVPGMMTIPCGSAMMGIPTPGSGADCNNYMDVRNELQVNDQGTVRIDQVFANGDSLVGRYSLSAENGFMPGEMPPAGVGSLLPGFGSFNDN
;
A
#
# COMPACT_ATOMS: atom_id res chain seq x y z
N MET A 1 -11.11 11.83 3.44
CA MET A 1 -12.11 10.89 2.93
C MET A 1 -13.18 11.66 2.16
N VAL A 2 -13.45 11.26 0.93
CA VAL A 2 -14.54 11.78 0.09
C VAL A 2 -15.28 10.58 -0.48
N GLN A 3 -16.61 10.59 -0.39
CA GLN A 3 -17.49 9.54 -0.92
C GLN A 3 -18.63 10.20 -1.69
N ASN A 4 -18.85 9.77 -2.94
CA ASN A 4 -19.92 10.25 -3.79
C ASN A 4 -20.72 9.05 -4.33
N ASP A 5 -21.99 8.99 -3.92
CA ASP A 5 -22.93 7.96 -4.34
C ASP A 5 -24.03 8.64 -5.14
N PHE A 6 -24.21 8.22 -6.38
CA PHE A 6 -25.20 8.80 -7.28
C PHE A 6 -25.83 7.73 -8.15
N GLY A 7 -27.04 8.00 -8.62
CA GLY A 7 -27.74 7.07 -9.47
C GLY A 7 -28.97 7.67 -10.10
N ALA A 8 -29.49 6.97 -11.08
CA ALA A 8 -30.73 7.30 -11.74
C ALA A 8 -31.51 6.03 -12.01
N SER A 9 -32.83 6.15 -11.99
CA SER A 9 -33.73 5.11 -12.45
C SER A 9 -34.73 5.66 -13.44
N PHE A 10 -35.09 4.82 -14.41
CA PHE A 10 -36.05 5.16 -15.44
C PHE A 10 -36.86 3.93 -15.80
N GLY A 11 -38.16 4.12 -15.98
CA GLY A 11 -39.04 3.02 -16.33
C GLY A 11 -40.34 3.51 -16.92
N GLY A 12 -41.03 2.59 -17.60
CA GLY A 12 -42.28 2.90 -18.26
C GLY A 12 -42.80 1.76 -19.13
N PRO A 13 -43.96 1.95 -19.77
CA PRO A 13 -44.50 0.97 -20.71
C PRO A 13 -43.72 1.00 -22.03
N ILE A 14 -43.21 -0.16 -22.46
CA ILE A 14 -42.81 -0.38 -23.87
C ILE A 14 -44.08 -0.55 -24.71
N ILE A 15 -45.00 -1.40 -24.24
CA ILE A 15 -46.33 -1.60 -24.81
C ILE A 15 -47.34 -1.34 -23.69
N ARG A 16 -48.19 -0.32 -23.86
CA ARG A 16 -49.18 0.05 -22.85
C ARG A 16 -49.99 -1.17 -22.40
N ASN A 17 -50.08 -1.35 -21.09
CA ASN A 17 -50.80 -2.44 -20.42
C ASN A 17 -50.28 -3.87 -20.72
N LYS A 18 -49.12 -4.03 -21.36
CA LYS A 18 -48.55 -5.35 -21.68
C LYS A 18 -47.10 -5.48 -21.27
N THR A 19 -46.24 -4.56 -21.70
CA THR A 19 -44.80 -4.71 -21.52
C THR A 19 -44.26 -3.47 -20.83
N PHE A 20 -43.57 -3.67 -19.72
CA PHE A 20 -42.97 -2.60 -18.93
C PHE A 20 -41.48 -2.85 -18.80
N PHE A 21 -40.72 -1.78 -18.73
CA PHE A 21 -39.30 -1.87 -18.45
C PHE A 21 -38.93 -0.98 -17.27
N PHE A 22 -37.85 -1.36 -16.61
CA PHE A 22 -37.22 -0.59 -15.57
C PHE A 22 -35.70 -0.73 -15.71
N VAL A 23 -35.01 0.39 -15.67
CA VAL A 23 -33.54 0.46 -15.68
C VAL A 23 -33.11 1.31 -14.50
N ASN A 24 -32.06 0.87 -13.81
CA ASN A 24 -31.35 1.70 -12.85
C ASN A 24 -29.85 1.59 -13.07
N TYR A 25 -29.18 2.67 -12.70
CA TYR A 25 -27.74 2.78 -12.66
C TYR A 25 -27.34 3.47 -11.36
N GLU A 26 -26.25 3.00 -10.77
CA GLU A 26 -25.65 3.53 -9.57
C GLU A 26 -24.13 3.58 -9.77
N GLY A 27 -23.55 4.72 -9.42
CA GLY A 27 -22.12 4.95 -9.38
C GLY A 27 -21.68 5.28 -7.96
N PHE A 28 -20.69 4.54 -7.49
CA PHE A 28 -20.01 4.73 -6.22
C PHE A 28 -18.59 5.24 -6.51
N ARG A 29 -18.19 6.33 -5.86
CA ARG A 29 -16.83 6.88 -5.94
C ARG A 29 -16.33 7.15 -4.55
N HIS A 30 -15.24 6.49 -4.16
CA HIS A 30 -14.66 6.62 -2.84
C HIS A 30 -13.17 6.93 -2.96
N ALA A 31 -12.74 7.97 -2.26
CA ALA A 31 -11.34 8.37 -2.16
C ALA A 31 -10.96 8.55 -0.69
N MET A 32 -9.97 7.79 -0.26
CA MET A 32 -9.43 7.84 1.10
C MET A 32 -7.94 8.10 1.02
N THR A 33 -7.44 8.94 1.94
CA THR A 33 -5.99 9.12 2.08
C THR A 33 -5.52 8.14 3.13
N ASP A 34 -4.55 7.34 2.76
CA ASP A 34 -3.86 6.42 3.64
C ASP A 34 -2.47 6.96 3.98
N THR A 35 -2.08 6.78 5.23
CA THR A 35 -0.81 7.28 5.78
C THR A 35 -0.06 6.13 6.41
N MET A 36 1.09 5.78 5.85
CA MET A 36 1.94 4.69 6.33
C MET A 36 3.24 5.24 6.91
N ILE A 37 3.75 4.58 7.95
CA ILE A 37 5.01 4.91 8.59
C ILE A 37 5.90 3.69 8.45
N ASP A 38 7.04 3.89 7.80
CA ASP A 38 8.00 2.84 7.49
C ASP A 38 9.39 3.19 8.01
N THR A 39 10.26 2.19 7.98
CA THR A 39 11.70 2.36 8.19
C THR A 39 12.41 2.10 6.88
N VAL A 40 13.09 3.12 6.35
CA VAL A 40 13.92 3.02 5.15
C VAL A 40 15.39 3.27 5.52
N PRO A 41 16.37 2.72 4.77
CA PRO A 41 17.78 2.97 5.03
C PRO A 41 18.10 4.46 4.96
N THR A 42 18.83 4.94 5.96
CA THR A 42 19.41 6.27 5.98
C THR A 42 20.55 6.40 4.97
N ALA A 43 20.93 7.64 4.63
CA ALA A 43 22.07 7.87 3.74
C ALA A 43 23.39 7.30 4.30
N GLN A 44 23.53 7.25 5.63
CA GLN A 44 24.69 6.67 6.32
C GLN A 44 24.71 5.15 6.15
N GLU A 45 23.58 4.48 6.36
CA GLU A 45 23.48 3.02 6.19
C GLU A 45 23.69 2.60 4.73
N ILE A 46 23.18 3.38 3.76
CA ILE A 46 23.45 3.16 2.32
C ILE A 46 24.96 3.31 2.03
N ALA A 47 25.66 4.19 2.75
CA ALA A 47 27.10 4.35 2.68
C ALA A 47 27.88 3.30 3.50
N GLY A 48 27.19 2.40 4.22
CA GLY A 48 27.78 1.33 5.02
C GLY A 48 28.11 1.69 6.47
N ASP A 49 27.64 2.84 6.95
CA ASP A 49 27.80 3.28 8.34
C ASP A 49 26.53 2.94 9.15
N PHE A 50 26.67 1.97 10.05
CA PHE A 50 25.61 1.50 10.94
C PHE A 50 25.87 1.89 12.41
N SER A 51 26.80 2.81 12.67
CA SER A 51 27.17 3.23 14.04
C SER A 51 26.03 3.90 14.82
N HIS A 52 24.97 4.31 14.11
CA HIS A 52 23.75 4.89 14.67
C HIS A 52 22.55 3.92 14.64
N ALA A 53 22.72 2.71 14.10
CA ALA A 53 21.67 1.72 14.03
C ALA A 53 21.39 1.10 15.39
N GLY A 54 20.13 0.77 15.67
CA GLY A 54 19.76 0.20 16.96
C GLY A 54 18.57 -0.74 16.93
N ILE A 55 18.40 -1.53 17.99
CA ILE A 55 17.20 -2.35 18.28
C ILE A 55 16.82 -2.15 19.75
N ASN A 56 15.56 -1.83 20.03
CA ASN A 56 15.01 -1.53 21.36
C ASN A 56 15.85 -0.52 22.18
N GLY A 57 16.40 0.50 21.51
CA GLY A 57 17.25 1.51 22.13
C GLY A 57 18.68 1.05 22.46
N ALA A 58 19.07 -0.16 22.06
CA ALA A 58 20.45 -0.65 22.12
C ALA A 58 21.13 -0.55 20.74
N PRO A 59 22.42 -0.19 20.65
CA PRO A 59 23.17 -0.22 19.39
C PRO A 59 23.20 -1.61 18.77
N VAL A 60 23.19 -1.68 17.43
CA VAL A 60 23.43 -2.91 16.68
C VAL A 60 24.90 -3.01 16.35
N HIS A 61 25.47 -4.19 16.61
CA HIS A 61 26.84 -4.52 16.20
C HIS A 61 26.82 -5.42 14.96
N ILE A 62 27.56 -5.02 13.92
CA ILE A 62 27.67 -5.78 12.66
C ILE A 62 29.02 -6.49 12.56
N PHE A 63 29.01 -7.77 12.18
CA PHE A 63 30.20 -8.63 12.18
C PHE A 63 30.60 -9.08 10.78
N ASP A 64 31.90 -9.11 10.51
CA ASP A 64 32.49 -9.48 9.23
C ASP A 64 32.76 -11.00 9.15
N PRO A 65 32.00 -11.76 8.34
CA PRO A 65 32.20 -13.20 8.19
C PRO A 65 33.53 -13.55 7.50
N ALA A 66 34.14 -12.61 6.77
CA ALA A 66 35.43 -12.83 6.10
C ALA A 66 36.63 -12.68 7.06
N ASN A 67 36.43 -12.11 8.24
CA ASN A 67 37.48 -11.84 9.22
C ASN A 67 37.17 -12.47 10.59
N GLY A 68 36.80 -13.75 10.60
CA GLY A 68 36.56 -14.50 11.83
C GLY A 68 35.41 -13.96 12.68
N ASN A 69 34.42 -13.30 12.06
CA ASN A 69 33.30 -12.62 12.74
C ASN A 69 33.74 -11.49 13.67
N ALA A 70 34.87 -10.83 13.38
CA ALA A 70 35.21 -9.57 14.04
C ALA A 70 34.18 -8.48 13.68
N GLU A 71 33.92 -7.55 14.60
CA GLU A 71 33.05 -6.41 14.34
C GLU A 71 33.61 -5.55 13.20
N PHE A 72 32.74 -5.05 12.33
CA PHE A 72 33.16 -4.16 11.25
C PHE A 72 33.75 -2.88 11.85
N GLN A 73 34.89 -2.46 11.31
CA GLN A 73 35.53 -1.21 11.68
C GLN A 73 36.17 -0.57 10.46
N PHE A 74 35.94 0.73 10.28
CA PHE A 74 36.60 1.51 9.24
C PHE A 74 37.06 2.85 9.82
N ASN A 75 38.33 3.22 9.57
CA ASN A 75 38.93 4.45 10.10
C ASN A 75 38.76 4.68 11.61
N GLY A 76 38.71 3.60 12.40
CA GLY A 76 38.56 3.67 13.86
C GLY A 76 37.11 3.69 14.36
N ASN A 77 36.13 3.83 13.46
CA ASN A 77 34.71 3.78 13.80
C ASN A 77 34.21 2.34 13.73
N LEU A 78 33.56 1.86 14.80
CA LEU A 78 32.86 0.57 14.84
C LEU A 78 31.59 0.63 14.01
N ASP A 79 31.14 -0.53 13.54
CA ASP A 79 29.92 -0.72 12.74
C ASP A 79 29.94 0.02 11.40
N VAL A 80 31.13 0.27 10.86
CA VAL A 80 31.31 0.88 9.55
C VAL A 80 31.99 -0.11 8.60
N ILE A 81 31.31 -0.41 7.50
CA ILE A 81 31.83 -1.22 6.40
C ILE A 81 32.72 -0.31 5.54
N ASP A 82 33.93 -0.80 5.19
CA ASP A 82 34.79 -0.10 4.23
C ASP A 82 34.02 0.15 2.91
N PRO A 83 33.87 1.41 2.45
CA PRO A 83 33.14 1.74 1.24
C PRO A 83 33.61 1.00 -0.01
N THR A 84 34.89 0.58 -0.06
CA THR A 84 35.44 -0.20 -1.18
C THR A 84 34.88 -1.62 -1.26
N ARG A 85 34.31 -2.14 -0.17
CA ARG A 85 33.66 -3.44 -0.09
C ARG A 85 32.18 -3.39 -0.47
N ILE A 86 31.63 -2.21 -0.68
CA ILE A 86 30.23 -2.03 -1.05
C ILE A 86 30.11 -2.00 -2.57
N ASN A 87 29.19 -2.80 -3.11
CA ASN A 87 28.94 -2.82 -4.54
C ASN A 87 28.30 -1.48 -4.99
N PRO A 88 28.94 -0.71 -5.89
CA PRO A 88 28.43 0.59 -6.32
C PRO A 88 27.09 0.49 -7.07
N ALA A 89 26.80 -0.66 -7.70
CA ALA A 89 25.50 -0.89 -8.33
C ALA A 89 24.37 -0.97 -7.30
N VAL A 90 24.64 -1.57 -6.13
CA VAL A 90 23.68 -1.65 -5.03
C VAL A 90 23.46 -0.28 -4.41
N GLN A 91 24.51 0.50 -4.16
CA GLN A 91 24.36 1.87 -3.67
C GLN A 91 23.53 2.73 -4.63
N LYS A 92 23.82 2.64 -5.93
CA LYS A 92 23.04 3.37 -6.94
C LYS A 92 21.58 2.91 -6.97
N PHE A 93 21.34 1.61 -6.85
CA PHE A 93 19.99 1.07 -6.77
C PHE A 93 19.24 1.63 -5.56
N LEU A 94 19.83 1.55 -4.37
CA LEU A 94 19.22 2.07 -3.14
C LEU A 94 18.94 3.57 -3.25
N GLN A 95 19.88 4.37 -3.74
CA GLN A 95 19.70 5.82 -3.90
C GLN A 95 18.64 6.21 -4.96
N THR A 96 18.41 5.36 -5.95
CA THR A 96 17.50 5.67 -7.07
C THR A 96 16.09 5.14 -6.83
N TYR A 97 15.97 3.98 -6.20
CA TYR A 97 14.72 3.22 -6.12
C TYR A 97 14.19 3.05 -4.70
N VAL A 98 14.98 3.35 -3.67
CA VAL A 98 14.52 3.33 -2.28
C VAL A 98 14.29 4.77 -1.83
N PRO A 99 13.11 5.10 -1.28
CA PRO A 99 12.85 6.41 -0.72
C PRO A 99 13.83 6.73 0.41
N GLN A 100 14.19 8.02 0.52
CA GLN A 100 14.99 8.49 1.65
C GLN A 100 14.09 8.90 2.82
N PRO A 101 14.61 8.86 4.05
CA PRO A 101 13.88 9.34 5.22
C PRO A 101 13.34 10.76 5.01
N ASN A 102 12.07 10.98 5.35
CA ASN A 102 11.39 12.28 5.17
C ASN A 102 10.73 12.80 6.46
N VAL A 103 10.86 12.07 7.57
CA VAL A 103 10.45 12.49 8.90
C VAL A 103 11.62 12.36 9.87
N VAL A 104 11.62 13.19 10.92
CA VAL A 104 12.68 13.14 11.94
C VAL A 104 12.50 11.88 12.78
N PRO A 105 13.53 11.01 12.88
CA PRO A 105 13.44 9.81 13.71
C PRO A 105 13.15 10.16 15.18
N GLY A 106 12.23 9.41 15.80
CA GLY A 106 11.83 9.63 17.20
C GLY A 106 10.76 10.71 17.44
N MET A 107 10.30 11.41 16.39
CA MET A 107 9.18 12.37 16.52
C MET A 107 7.81 11.67 16.48
N MET A 108 7.77 10.42 16.03
CA MET A 108 6.59 9.56 16.04
C MET A 108 6.65 8.67 17.28
N THR A 109 5.71 8.83 18.22
CA THR A 109 5.62 8.05 19.48
C THR A 109 5.33 6.55 19.27
N ILE A 110 5.52 6.03 18.06
CA ILE A 110 5.36 4.61 17.74
C ILE A 110 6.64 3.91 18.21
N PRO A 111 6.54 2.97 19.18
CA PRO A 111 7.70 2.23 19.63
C PRO A 111 8.21 1.38 18.47
N CYS A 112 9.42 1.68 18.04
CA CYS A 112 10.13 0.85 17.08
C CYS A 112 10.30 -0.55 17.66
N GLY A 113 10.09 -1.60 16.87
CA GLY A 113 10.13 -2.98 17.36
C GLY A 113 8.85 -3.49 18.03
N SER A 114 7.72 -2.75 17.97
CA SER A 114 6.40 -3.33 18.27
C SER A 114 5.94 -4.22 17.12
N ALA A 115 6.60 -5.36 16.93
CA ALA A 115 6.07 -6.40 16.07
C ALA A 115 4.70 -6.81 16.64
N MET A 116 3.61 -6.42 15.99
CA MET A 116 2.49 -7.34 15.90
C MET A 116 3.11 -8.62 15.30
N MET A 117 3.28 -9.67 16.12
CA MET A 117 3.80 -11.00 15.76
C MET A 117 5.31 -11.28 15.91
N GLY A 118 6.01 -10.70 16.89
CA GLY A 118 7.18 -11.37 17.52
C GLY A 118 8.40 -11.73 16.65
N ILE A 119 8.55 -11.16 15.45
CA ILE A 119 9.76 -11.28 14.63
C ILE A 119 10.64 -10.06 14.91
N PRO A 120 11.91 -10.22 15.32
CA PRO A 120 12.82 -9.09 15.49
C PRO A 120 13.12 -8.46 14.13
N THR A 121 12.59 -7.26 13.90
CA THR A 121 12.94 -6.42 12.75
C THR A 121 14.15 -5.54 13.12
N PRO A 122 15.19 -5.46 12.28
CA PRO A 122 16.21 -4.41 12.38
C PRO A 122 15.53 -3.02 12.30
N GLY A 123 15.99 -2.05 13.09
CA GLY A 123 15.43 -0.69 13.08
C GLY A 123 14.56 -0.37 14.30
N SER A 124 15.14 -0.45 15.49
CA SER A 124 14.59 0.14 16.71
C SER A 124 15.60 1.02 17.46
N GLY A 125 16.41 1.77 16.70
CA GLY A 125 17.30 2.83 17.16
C GLY A 125 16.81 4.22 16.73
N ALA A 126 17.69 5.21 16.63
CA ALA A 126 17.36 6.55 16.12
C ALA A 126 17.19 6.61 14.59
N ASP A 127 17.08 5.45 13.95
CA ASP A 127 17.04 5.19 12.52
C ASP A 127 15.67 4.65 12.06
N CYS A 128 14.75 4.40 12.99
CA CYS A 128 13.44 3.80 12.74
C CYS A 128 12.31 4.81 12.52
N ASN A 129 11.20 4.34 11.92
CA ASN A 129 9.99 5.12 11.66
C ASN A 129 10.33 6.47 10.99
N ASN A 130 11.27 6.42 10.07
CA ASN A 130 11.97 7.58 9.50
C ASN A 130 11.39 7.98 8.12
N TYR A 131 10.38 7.26 7.64
CA TYR A 131 9.66 7.54 6.41
C TYR A 131 8.15 7.57 6.63
N MET A 132 7.50 8.62 6.15
CA MET A 132 6.05 8.78 6.10
C MET A 132 5.61 8.83 4.65
N ASP A 133 4.79 7.87 4.26
CA ASP A 133 4.17 7.82 2.95
C ASP A 133 2.70 8.21 3.05
N VAL A 134 2.23 9.02 2.11
CA VAL A 134 0.85 9.49 2.04
C VAL A 134 0.34 9.25 0.63
N ARG A 135 -0.55 8.27 0.47
CA ARG A 135 -1.12 7.88 -0.82
C ARG A 135 -2.65 7.90 -0.74
N ASN A 136 -3.28 8.14 -1.88
CA ASN A 136 -4.73 8.08 -1.98
C ASN A 136 -5.15 6.72 -2.51
N GLU A 137 -5.98 6.04 -1.73
CA GLU A 137 -6.80 4.94 -2.19
C GLU A 137 -7.98 5.48 -2.99
N LEU A 138 -8.26 4.84 -4.13
CA LEU A 138 -9.39 5.18 -4.99
C LEU A 138 -10.20 3.92 -5.26
N GLN A 139 -11.51 3.99 -5.06
CA GLN A 139 -12.45 2.95 -5.44
C GLN A 139 -13.56 3.55 -6.30
N VAL A 140 -13.81 2.90 -7.43
CA VAL A 140 -14.82 3.26 -8.43
C VAL A 140 -15.65 2.01 -8.71
N ASN A 141 -16.93 2.05 -8.37
CA ASN A 141 -17.86 0.97 -8.68
C ASN A 141 -19.04 1.53 -9.49
N ASP A 142 -19.38 0.83 -10.56
CA ASP A 142 -20.49 1.14 -11.44
C ASP A 142 -21.38 -0.09 -11.58
N GLN A 143 -22.64 0.03 -11.19
CA GLN A 143 -23.61 -1.07 -11.29
C GLN A 143 -24.90 -0.63 -11.97
N GLY A 144 -25.49 -1.55 -12.72
CA GLY A 144 -26.73 -1.31 -13.44
C GLY A 144 -27.60 -2.54 -13.49
N THR A 145 -28.91 -2.34 -13.54
CA THR A 145 -29.89 -3.41 -13.71
C THR A 145 -30.90 -3.01 -14.76
N VAL A 146 -31.25 -3.96 -15.63
CA VAL A 146 -32.37 -3.87 -16.56
C VAL A 146 -33.38 -4.94 -16.20
N ARG A 147 -34.65 -4.55 -16.12
CA ARG A 147 -35.79 -5.43 -15.88
C ARG A 147 -36.85 -5.21 -16.95
N ILE A 148 -37.42 -6.30 -17.44
CA ILE A 148 -38.56 -6.30 -18.36
C ILE A 148 -39.65 -7.19 -17.77
N ASP A 149 -40.85 -6.64 -17.67
CA ASP A 149 -42.06 -7.33 -17.24
C ASP A 149 -43.03 -7.43 -18.41
N GLN A 150 -43.50 -8.63 -18.70
CA GLN A 150 -44.47 -8.92 -19.77
C GLN A 150 -45.73 -9.53 -19.17
N VAL A 151 -46.88 -8.95 -19.46
CA VAL A 151 -48.21 -9.51 -19.24
C VAL A 151 -48.75 -9.99 -20.58
N PHE A 152 -49.17 -11.25 -20.64
CA PHE A 152 -49.74 -11.88 -21.82
C PHE A 152 -51.27 -11.73 -21.83
N ALA A 153 -51.88 -11.84 -23.01
CA ALA A 153 -53.32 -11.58 -23.19
C ALA A 153 -54.22 -12.59 -22.45
N ASN A 154 -53.70 -13.76 -22.12
CA ASN A 154 -54.37 -14.82 -21.36
C ASN A 154 -54.27 -14.63 -19.83
N GLY A 155 -53.58 -13.59 -19.35
CA GLY A 155 -53.39 -13.30 -17.92
C GLY A 155 -52.07 -13.79 -17.33
N ASP A 156 -51.23 -14.49 -18.10
CA ASP A 156 -49.91 -14.93 -17.63
C ASP A 156 -48.93 -13.76 -17.57
N SER A 157 -47.88 -13.88 -16.75
CA SER A 157 -46.80 -12.87 -16.67
C SER A 157 -45.40 -13.49 -16.68
N LEU A 158 -44.45 -12.83 -17.35
CA LEU A 158 -43.03 -13.19 -17.38
C LEU A 158 -42.19 -11.97 -16.96
N VAL A 159 -41.17 -12.22 -16.15
CA VAL A 159 -40.19 -11.20 -15.72
C VAL A 159 -38.79 -11.66 -16.06
N GLY A 160 -38.02 -10.78 -16.70
CA GLY A 160 -36.60 -10.96 -16.93
C GLY A 160 -35.81 -9.84 -16.25
N ARG A 161 -34.74 -10.18 -15.54
CA ARG A 161 -33.80 -9.22 -14.95
C ARG A 161 -32.38 -9.58 -15.34
N TYR A 162 -31.60 -8.57 -15.71
CA TYR A 162 -30.18 -8.67 -15.93
C TYR A 162 -29.45 -7.56 -15.16
N SER A 163 -28.34 -7.90 -14.51
CA SER A 163 -27.56 -6.95 -13.70
C SER A 163 -26.08 -7.09 -14.05
N LEU A 164 -25.38 -5.96 -14.10
CA LEU A 164 -23.95 -5.85 -14.35
C LEU A 164 -23.34 -4.93 -13.29
N SER A 165 -22.11 -5.25 -12.89
CA SER A 165 -21.28 -4.41 -12.04
C SER A 165 -19.86 -4.43 -12.59
N ALA A 166 -19.17 -3.30 -12.49
CA ALA A 166 -17.74 -3.17 -12.77
C ALA A 166 -17.09 -2.42 -11.61
N GLU A 167 -15.98 -2.93 -11.13
CA GLU A 167 -15.22 -2.29 -10.05
C GLU A 167 -13.78 -2.06 -10.50
N ASN A 168 -13.32 -0.83 -10.30
CA ASN A 168 -11.94 -0.44 -10.51
C ASN A 168 -11.44 0.27 -9.26
N GLY A 169 -10.31 -0.17 -8.73
CA GLY A 169 -9.71 0.47 -7.57
C GLY A 169 -8.19 0.41 -7.56
N PHE A 170 -7.59 1.33 -6.82
CA PHE A 170 -6.20 1.32 -6.46
C PHE A 170 -6.09 1.39 -4.95
N MET A 171 -5.52 0.35 -4.37
CA MET A 171 -5.10 0.34 -2.97
C MET A 171 -3.58 0.50 -2.93
N PRO A 172 -3.06 1.51 -2.22
CA PRO A 172 -1.62 1.63 -2.00
C PRO A 172 -1.08 0.33 -1.38
N GLY A 173 0.03 -0.21 -1.89
CA GLY A 173 0.61 -1.42 -1.34
C GLY A 173 1.10 -1.20 0.09
N GLU A 174 0.56 -1.94 1.06
CA GLU A 174 1.09 -2.00 2.42
C GLU A 174 2.37 -2.88 2.43
N MET A 175 3.38 -2.47 3.18
CA MET A 175 4.49 -3.36 3.51
C MET A 175 3.96 -4.39 4.52
N PRO A 176 3.84 -5.69 4.19
CA PRO A 176 3.48 -6.67 5.20
C PRO A 176 4.57 -6.64 6.29
N PRO A 177 4.25 -6.95 7.56
CA PRO A 177 5.23 -7.07 8.64
C PRO A 177 6.40 -8.04 8.35
N ALA A 178 6.29 -8.84 7.29
CA ALA A 178 7.26 -9.82 6.82
C ALA A 178 8.08 -9.41 5.57
N GLY A 179 8.04 -8.15 5.14
CA GLY A 179 9.10 -7.60 4.28
C GLY A 179 9.11 -8.02 2.80
N VAL A 180 7.94 -8.17 2.17
CA VAL A 180 7.84 -8.23 0.69
C VAL A 180 6.65 -7.40 0.21
N GLY A 181 6.85 -6.09 0.15
CA GLY A 181 6.01 -5.10 -0.54
C GLY A 181 6.93 -4.02 -1.09
N SER A 182 6.68 -3.51 -2.30
CA SER A 182 7.59 -2.55 -2.93
C SER A 182 7.31 -1.13 -2.46
N LEU A 183 8.31 -0.51 -1.82
CA LEU A 183 8.39 0.92 -1.43
C LEU A 183 8.46 1.88 -2.63
N LEU A 184 8.18 1.40 -3.83
CA LEU A 184 8.30 2.17 -5.05
C LEU A 184 7.03 3.01 -5.22
N PRO A 185 7.16 4.34 -5.35
CA PRO A 185 6.06 5.20 -5.75
C PRO A 185 5.36 4.63 -7.00
N GLY A 186 4.05 4.40 -6.92
CA GLY A 186 3.25 3.83 -8.01
C GLY A 186 3.01 2.32 -7.94
N PHE A 187 3.47 1.62 -6.91
CA PHE A 187 3.16 0.21 -6.70
C PHE A 187 2.04 0.05 -5.65
N GLY A 188 1.07 -0.83 -5.95
CA GLY A 188 -0.11 -1.13 -5.14
C GLY A 188 -0.96 -2.21 -5.80
N SER A 189 -2.07 -2.58 -5.18
CA SER A 189 -3.03 -3.51 -5.79
C SER A 189 -4.00 -2.72 -6.66
N PHE A 190 -4.00 -3.03 -7.96
CA PHE A 190 -5.11 -2.66 -8.82
C PHE A 190 -6.15 -3.77 -8.70
N ASN A 191 -7.38 -3.40 -8.37
CA ASN A 191 -8.49 -4.33 -8.42
C ASN A 191 -9.30 -3.99 -9.66
N ASP A 192 -9.34 -4.90 -10.62
CA ASP A 192 -10.20 -4.86 -11.80
C ASP A 192 -11.10 -6.11 -11.82
N ASN A 193 -12.42 -5.90 -11.73
CA ASN A 193 -13.44 -6.95 -11.90
C ASN A 193 -14.54 -6.49 -12.85
#